data_AF-A0A660M1R5-F1
#
_entry.id   AF-A0A660M1R5-F1
#
_cell.length_a   1.000
_cell.length_b   1.000
_cell.length_c   1.000
_cell.angle_alpha   90.00
_cell.angle_beta   90.00
_cell.angle_gamma   90.00
#
_symmetry.space_group_name_H-M   'P 1'
#
loop_
_entity.id
_entity.type
_entity.pdbx_description
1 polymer ?
#
loop_
_entity_poly.entity_id
_entity_poly.type
_entity_poly.pdbx_seq_one_letter_code
_entity_poly.pdbx_strand_id
1 'polypeptide(L)'
;PESVANTDMVSDLYVRAIESGNTNVQVVHTGRMNNKTIAMATAMPILAETAGLNYEEVIHTSDAKIRKLVEEKQVDLNDLIHEVDTDPTMQDMQVCTRALRRIYEARNINPDTASSSELTDALLDEYKNYPRISTSTLMKEQMLQNVAEKLRSEGKSEKEINEVVGKLDEFTDEEPDSVDTVTNFTNSIPMILSDKLIKNGYNADEVGAMSTEQKMELLADTEMTAVIVADIAHMPRVMWLADYLMPDNFKLVFVESRTDLDKETLQKSMEREERSFGLGSNWLSNQMGTRNPAKVGELADNAYWGKDSISNKEINDKLKNNN
;
A
#
# COMPACT_ATOMS: atom_id res chain seq x y z
N PRO A 1 9.45 26.13 14.01
CA PRO A 1 10.19 25.23 13.09
C PRO A 1 9.44 25.14 11.77
N GLU A 2 10.05 25.59 10.67
CA GLU A 2 9.52 25.32 9.33
C GLU A 2 9.47 23.80 9.16
N SER A 3 8.27 23.26 8.97
CA SER A 3 8.04 21.82 8.95
C SER A 3 8.19 21.32 7.52
N VAL A 4 8.91 20.21 7.37
CA VAL A 4 9.38 19.66 6.09
C VAL A 4 8.53 18.45 5.69
N ALA A 5 8.44 18.14 4.39
CA ALA A 5 7.69 16.97 3.89
C ALA A 5 8.28 15.65 4.41
N ASN A 6 7.48 14.57 4.41
CA ASN A 6 7.90 13.26 4.94
C ASN A 6 9.18 12.76 4.26
N THR A 7 9.25 12.84 2.92
CA THR A 7 10.41 12.40 2.14
C THR A 7 11.65 13.19 2.48
N ASP A 8 11.53 14.51 2.60
CA ASP A 8 12.65 15.39 2.94
C ASP A 8 13.15 15.14 4.37
N MET A 9 12.23 14.92 5.31
CA MET A 9 12.55 14.58 6.70
C MET A 9 13.27 13.24 6.79
N VAL A 10 12.79 12.20 6.09
CA VAL A 10 13.45 10.89 6.04
C VAL A 10 14.82 11.01 5.37
N SER A 11 14.95 11.75 4.27
CA SER A 11 16.25 12.03 3.62
C SER A 11 17.24 12.66 4.59
N ASP A 12 16.82 13.68 5.35
CA ASP A 12 17.70 14.37 6.31
C ASP A 12 18.11 13.45 7.46
N LEU A 13 17.17 12.68 8.00
CA LEU A 13 17.44 11.70 9.06
C LEU A 13 18.42 10.62 8.59
N TYR A 14 18.26 10.09 7.38
CA TYR A 14 19.15 9.09 6.82
C TYR A 14 20.57 9.63 6.66
N VAL A 15 20.73 10.82 6.06
CA VAL A 15 22.05 11.45 5.90
C VAL A 15 22.74 11.63 7.25
N ARG A 16 22.02 12.18 8.24
CA ARG A 16 22.58 12.37 9.60
C ARG A 16 22.97 11.06 10.26
N ALA A 17 22.19 9.99 10.08
CA ALA A 17 22.51 8.68 10.63
C ALA A 17 23.84 8.15 10.06
N ILE A 18 24.01 8.22 8.74
CA ILE A 18 25.26 7.80 8.07
C ILE A 18 26.45 8.68 8.50
N GLU A 19 26.28 10.01 8.58
CA GLU A 19 27.32 10.93 9.04
C GLU A 19 27.75 10.68 10.49
N SER A 20 26.82 10.24 11.34
CA SER A 20 27.12 9.82 12.71
C SER A 20 27.80 8.45 12.81
N GLY A 21 28.01 7.77 11.68
CA GLY A 21 28.62 6.45 11.58
C GLY A 21 27.65 5.28 11.75
N ASN A 22 26.33 5.53 11.79
CA ASN A 22 25.34 4.47 11.85
C ASN A 22 24.99 3.97 10.45
N THR A 23 25.58 2.84 10.05
CA THR A 23 25.32 2.20 8.75
C THR A 23 24.28 1.09 8.80
N ASN A 24 23.62 0.88 9.94
CA ASN A 24 22.60 -0.16 10.13
C ASN A 24 21.20 0.49 10.19
N VAL A 25 20.83 1.15 9.09
CA VAL A 25 19.55 1.84 8.93
C VAL A 25 18.78 1.20 7.79
N GLN A 26 17.51 0.87 8.03
CA GLN A 26 16.56 0.41 7.02
C GLN A 26 15.44 1.44 6.91
N VAL A 27 15.06 1.78 5.68
CA VAL A 27 13.98 2.71 5.41
C VAL A 27 12.82 1.93 4.81
N VAL A 28 11.61 2.16 5.32
CA VAL A 28 10.39 1.56 4.77
C VAL A 28 9.44 2.69 4.41
N HIS A 29 9.11 2.81 3.12
CA HIS A 29 8.05 3.71 2.69
C HIS A 29 6.73 2.95 2.62
N THR A 30 5.71 3.47 3.31
CA THR A 30 4.33 2.98 3.23
C THR A 30 3.49 3.96 2.42
N GLY A 31 2.79 3.46 1.41
CA GLY A 31 1.95 4.26 0.55
C GLY A 31 0.48 4.21 0.92
N ARG A 32 -0.30 5.18 0.42
CA ARG A 32 -1.76 5.08 0.42
C ARG A 32 -2.22 4.82 -1.00
N MET A 33 -2.67 3.61 -1.31
CA MET A 33 -3.51 3.39 -2.47
C MET A 33 -4.78 4.22 -2.30
N ASN A 34 -5.02 5.14 -3.24
CA ASN A 34 -6.23 5.95 -3.24
C ASN A 34 -7.45 5.00 -3.35
N ASN A 35 -8.58 5.28 -2.72
CA ASN A 35 -9.79 4.46 -2.86
C ASN A 35 -10.21 4.27 -4.35
N LYS A 36 -9.81 5.19 -5.23
CA LYS A 36 -9.92 5.04 -6.70
C LYS A 36 -8.96 3.98 -7.26
N THR A 37 -7.72 3.97 -6.78
CA THR A 37 -6.72 2.91 -7.05
C THR A 37 -7.23 1.54 -6.59
N ILE A 38 -7.86 1.47 -5.42
CA ILE A 38 -8.46 0.23 -4.89
C ILE A 38 -9.54 -0.31 -5.82
N ALA A 39 -10.49 0.53 -6.22
CA ALA A 39 -11.59 0.10 -7.10
C ALA A 39 -11.06 -0.39 -8.46
N MET A 40 -10.09 0.30 -9.05
CA MET A 40 -9.49 -0.11 -10.31
C MET A 40 -8.60 -1.36 -10.17
N ALA A 41 -7.82 -1.49 -9.09
CA ALA A 41 -7.04 -2.69 -8.80
C ALA A 41 -7.96 -3.92 -8.67
N THR A 42 -9.09 -3.79 -7.97
CA THR A 42 -10.09 -4.86 -7.83
C THR A 42 -10.88 -5.11 -9.12
N ALA A 43 -11.11 -4.09 -9.95
CA ALA A 43 -11.75 -4.26 -11.27
C ALA A 43 -10.80 -4.72 -12.38
N MET A 44 -9.49 -4.77 -12.11
CA MET A 44 -8.45 -5.12 -13.09
C MET A 44 -8.65 -6.51 -13.72
N PRO A 45 -9.13 -7.55 -13.02
CA PRO A 45 -9.47 -8.83 -13.66
C PRO A 45 -10.55 -8.71 -14.74
N ILE A 46 -11.52 -7.80 -14.58
CA ILE A 46 -12.52 -7.51 -15.62
C ILE A 46 -11.84 -6.84 -16.82
N LEU A 47 -10.91 -5.91 -16.60
CA LEU A 47 -10.13 -5.32 -17.68
C LEU A 47 -9.29 -6.37 -18.41
N ALA A 48 -8.64 -7.27 -17.68
CA ALA A 48 -7.86 -8.39 -18.23
C ALA A 48 -8.75 -9.26 -19.13
N GLU A 49 -9.93 -9.66 -18.63
CA GLU A 49 -10.91 -10.42 -19.40
C GLU A 49 -11.36 -9.65 -20.65
N THR A 50 -11.72 -8.36 -20.54
CA THR A 50 -12.15 -7.56 -21.69
C THR A 50 -11.04 -7.34 -22.73
N ALA A 51 -9.78 -7.34 -22.32
CA ALA A 51 -8.62 -7.24 -23.21
C ALA A 51 -8.11 -8.61 -23.72
N GLY A 52 -8.61 -9.72 -23.17
CA GLY A 52 -8.11 -11.07 -23.47
C GLY A 52 -6.66 -11.29 -23.01
N LEU A 53 -6.30 -10.70 -21.86
CA LEU A 53 -4.99 -10.78 -21.23
C LEU A 53 -5.09 -11.51 -19.89
N ASN A 54 -3.96 -12.03 -19.42
CA ASN A 54 -3.82 -12.40 -18.02
C ASN A 54 -3.66 -11.13 -17.15
N TYR A 55 -4.05 -11.21 -15.87
CA TYR A 55 -3.95 -10.08 -14.94
C TYR A 55 -2.53 -9.47 -14.87
N GLU A 56 -1.51 -10.32 -14.78
CA GLU A 56 -0.10 -9.88 -14.73
C GLU A 56 0.35 -9.20 -16.04
N GLU A 57 -0.29 -9.50 -17.17
CA GLU A 57 0.04 -8.87 -18.45
C GLU A 57 -0.55 -7.47 -18.56
N VAL A 58 -1.69 -7.22 -17.88
CA VAL A 58 -2.35 -5.90 -17.89
C VAL A 58 -1.40 -4.82 -17.38
N ILE A 59 -0.75 -5.06 -16.24
CA ILE A 59 0.15 -4.08 -15.60
C ILE A 59 1.39 -3.72 -16.45
N HIS A 60 1.80 -4.62 -17.35
CA HIS A 60 2.94 -4.42 -18.24
C HIS A 60 2.54 -3.99 -19.66
N THR A 61 1.23 -3.89 -19.94
CA THR A 61 0.71 -3.52 -21.25
C THR A 61 0.41 -2.03 -21.31
N SER A 62 0.90 -1.37 -22.36
CA SER A 62 0.69 0.08 -22.55
C SER A 62 -0.80 0.41 -22.76
N ASP A 63 -1.23 1.60 -22.33
CA ASP A 63 -2.60 2.08 -22.49
C ASP A 63 -3.12 1.96 -23.92
N ALA A 64 -2.30 2.36 -24.89
CA ALA A 64 -2.63 2.30 -26.30
C ALA A 64 -2.85 0.84 -26.76
N LYS A 65 -2.09 -0.10 -26.21
CA LYS A 65 -2.22 -1.52 -26.54
C LYS A 65 -3.42 -2.15 -25.85
N ILE A 66 -3.70 -1.83 -24.58
CA ILE A 66 -4.91 -2.29 -23.88
C ILE A 66 -6.17 -1.79 -24.59
N ARG A 67 -6.25 -0.49 -24.89
CA ARG A 67 -7.39 0.08 -25.62
C ARG A 67 -7.64 -0.65 -26.93
N LYS A 68 -6.57 -0.89 -27.71
CA LYS A 68 -6.66 -1.66 -28.96
C LYS A 68 -7.20 -3.08 -28.74
N LEU A 69 -6.72 -3.78 -27.70
CA LEU A 69 -7.15 -5.15 -27.42
C LEU A 69 -8.62 -5.22 -27.00
N VAL A 70 -9.08 -4.28 -26.18
CA VAL A 70 -10.50 -4.19 -25.79
C VAL A 70 -11.39 -3.90 -27.00
N GLU A 71 -10.97 -2.99 -27.88
CA GLU A 71 -11.66 -2.68 -29.15
C GLU A 71 -11.67 -3.87 -30.13
N GLU A 72 -10.63 -4.72 -30.12
CA GLU A 72 -10.53 -5.93 -30.94
C GLU A 72 -11.41 -7.07 -30.41
N LYS A 73 -11.45 -7.29 -29.09
CA LYS A 73 -12.21 -8.39 -28.47
C LYS A 73 -13.71 -8.10 -28.42
N GLN A 74 -14.11 -6.82 -28.32
CA GLN A 74 -15.50 -6.36 -28.31
C GLN A 74 -16.37 -7.09 -27.27
N VAL A 75 -15.82 -7.34 -26.08
CA VAL A 75 -16.59 -7.90 -24.97
C VAL A 75 -17.66 -6.91 -24.57
N ASP A 76 -18.92 -7.35 -24.51
CA ASP A 76 -19.98 -6.51 -23.95
C ASP A 76 -19.87 -6.52 -22.42
N LEU A 77 -19.41 -5.39 -21.86
CA LEU A 77 -19.27 -5.23 -20.41
C LEU A 77 -20.59 -5.37 -19.66
N ASN A 78 -21.73 -5.03 -20.29
CA ASN A 78 -23.04 -5.21 -19.66
C ASN A 78 -23.38 -6.68 -19.49
N ASP A 79 -23.17 -7.46 -20.55
CA ASP A 79 -23.44 -8.90 -20.52
C ASP A 79 -22.48 -9.59 -19.53
N LEU A 80 -21.20 -9.20 -19.52
CA LEU A 80 -20.21 -9.74 -18.58
C LEU A 80 -20.56 -9.46 -17.12
N ILE A 81 -20.96 -8.22 -16.80
CA ILE A 81 -21.38 -7.85 -15.44
C ILE A 81 -22.61 -8.66 -15.06
N HIS A 82 -23.60 -8.79 -15.95
CA HIS A 82 -24.83 -9.54 -15.66
C HIS A 82 -24.55 -11.04 -15.50
N GLU A 83 -23.69 -11.63 -16.32
CA GLU A 83 -23.31 -13.04 -16.24
C GLU A 83 -22.68 -13.33 -14.87
N VAL A 84 -21.66 -12.56 -14.51
CA VAL A 84 -20.95 -12.72 -13.23
C VAL A 84 -21.86 -12.48 -12.02
N ASP A 85 -22.68 -11.42 -12.05
CA ASP A 85 -23.57 -11.06 -10.94
C ASP A 85 -24.67 -12.11 -10.72
N THR A 86 -25.03 -12.89 -11.75
CA THR A 86 -26.10 -13.90 -11.66
C THR A 86 -25.59 -15.33 -11.45
N ASP A 87 -24.30 -15.60 -11.66
CA ASP A 87 -23.70 -16.90 -11.40
C ASP A 87 -23.17 -17.01 -9.96
N PRO A 88 -23.81 -17.79 -9.07
CA PRO A 88 -23.37 -17.95 -7.68
C PRO A 88 -22.02 -18.67 -7.54
N THR A 89 -21.50 -19.28 -8.60
CA THR A 89 -20.18 -19.93 -8.61
C THR A 89 -19.04 -18.96 -8.91
N MET A 90 -19.36 -17.74 -9.37
CA MET A 90 -18.38 -16.69 -9.72
C MET A 90 -18.17 -15.66 -8.60
N GLN A 91 -18.26 -16.07 -7.32
CA GLN A 91 -18.15 -15.16 -6.16
C GLN A 91 -16.89 -14.28 -6.20
N ASP A 92 -15.76 -14.83 -6.64
CA ASP A 92 -14.49 -14.11 -6.78
C ASP A 92 -14.62 -12.95 -7.80
N MET A 93 -15.26 -13.20 -8.94
CA MET A 93 -15.48 -12.17 -9.97
C MET A 93 -16.60 -11.20 -9.61
N GLN A 94 -17.55 -11.58 -8.75
CA GLN A 94 -18.58 -10.67 -8.22
C GLN A 94 -17.99 -9.56 -7.35
N VAL A 95 -16.82 -9.78 -6.73
CA VAL A 95 -16.08 -8.69 -6.05
C VAL A 95 -15.59 -7.67 -7.08
N CYS A 96 -15.09 -8.16 -8.22
CA CYS A 96 -14.57 -7.34 -9.32
C CYS A 96 -15.68 -6.53 -9.99
N THR A 97 -16.87 -7.11 -10.26
CA THR A 97 -18.01 -6.38 -10.82
C THR A 97 -18.56 -5.33 -9.86
N ARG A 98 -18.60 -5.61 -8.54
CA ARG A 98 -18.96 -4.60 -7.54
C ARG A 98 -17.98 -3.42 -7.50
N ALA A 99 -16.68 -3.69 -7.60
CA ALA A 99 -15.67 -2.63 -7.70
C ALA A 99 -15.83 -1.81 -8.99
N LEU A 100 -16.10 -2.49 -10.11
CA LEU A 100 -16.39 -1.84 -11.39
C LEU A 100 -17.64 -0.95 -11.34
N ARG A 101 -18.74 -1.43 -10.72
CA ARG A 101 -19.96 -0.63 -10.49
C ARG A 101 -19.66 0.64 -9.68
N ARG A 102 -18.80 0.57 -8.66
CA ARG A 102 -18.36 1.75 -7.89
C ARG A 102 -17.58 2.76 -8.74
N ILE A 103 -16.76 2.30 -9.69
CA ILE A 103 -16.07 3.18 -10.66
C ILE A 103 -17.10 3.94 -11.49
N TYR A 104 -18.13 3.25 -11.99
CA TYR A 104 -19.20 3.86 -12.79
C TYR A 104 -20.05 4.85 -11.98
N GLU A 105 -20.47 4.46 -10.77
CA GLU A 105 -21.22 5.33 -9.86
C GLU A 105 -20.45 6.62 -9.53
N ALA A 106 -19.13 6.52 -9.29
CA ALA A 106 -18.27 7.68 -9.04
C ALA A 106 -18.19 8.64 -10.24
N ARG A 107 -18.50 8.15 -11.44
CA ARG A 107 -18.56 8.92 -12.70
C ARG A 107 -19.99 9.30 -13.09
N ASN A 108 -20.99 9.02 -12.25
CA ASN A 108 -22.42 9.19 -12.52
C ASN A 108 -22.90 8.42 -13.76
N ILE A 109 -22.29 7.27 -14.04
CA ILE A 109 -22.69 6.36 -15.12
C ILE A 109 -23.52 5.23 -14.50
N ASN A 110 -24.72 5.00 -15.03
CA ASN A 110 -25.55 3.88 -14.58
C ASN A 110 -25.23 2.62 -15.42
N PRO A 111 -24.56 1.61 -14.85
CA PRO A 111 -24.17 0.41 -15.58
C PRO A 111 -25.34 -0.32 -16.22
N ASP A 112 -26.54 -0.29 -15.63
CA ASP A 112 -27.67 -1.07 -16.16
C ASP A 112 -28.34 -0.41 -17.38
N THR A 113 -27.95 0.83 -17.73
CA THR A 113 -28.56 1.61 -18.81
C THR A 113 -27.56 2.24 -19.77
N ALA A 114 -26.29 2.30 -19.38
CA ALA A 114 -25.23 2.90 -20.20
C ALA A 114 -24.89 2.00 -21.39
N SER A 115 -24.40 2.63 -22.46
CA SER A 115 -23.93 1.89 -23.63
C SER A 115 -22.64 1.12 -23.31
N SER A 116 -22.43 -0.02 -23.96
CA SER A 116 -21.19 -0.81 -23.78
C SER A 116 -19.93 0.02 -24.07
N SER A 117 -20.00 0.94 -25.05
CA SER A 117 -18.92 1.89 -25.35
C SER A 117 -18.65 2.88 -24.22
N GLU A 118 -19.70 3.40 -23.57
CA GLU A 118 -19.57 4.35 -22.46
C GLU A 118 -18.95 3.67 -21.23
N LEU A 119 -19.32 2.42 -20.95
CA LEU A 119 -18.75 1.61 -19.89
C LEU A 119 -17.29 1.23 -20.17
N THR A 120 -16.98 0.94 -21.43
CA THR A 120 -15.61 0.65 -21.88
C THR A 120 -14.72 1.87 -21.74
N ASP A 121 -15.17 3.04 -22.20
CA ASP A 121 -14.39 4.27 -22.11
C ASP A 121 -14.19 4.70 -20.65
N ALA A 122 -15.20 4.54 -19.79
CA ALA A 122 -15.07 4.81 -18.36
C ALA A 122 -14.07 3.89 -17.66
N LEU A 123 -14.08 2.59 -17.98
CA LEU A 123 -13.12 1.62 -17.46
C LEU A 123 -11.69 1.94 -17.93
N LEU A 124 -11.50 2.21 -19.22
CA LEU A 124 -10.19 2.55 -19.79
C LEU A 124 -9.65 3.89 -19.27
N ASP A 125 -10.52 4.87 -19.04
CA ASP A 125 -10.12 6.14 -18.45
C ASP A 125 -9.77 6.00 -16.95
N GLU A 126 -10.47 5.14 -16.20
CA GLU A 126 -10.07 4.82 -14.83
C GLU A 126 -8.71 4.09 -14.81
N TYR A 127 -8.51 3.12 -15.71
CA TYR A 127 -7.24 2.43 -15.87
C TYR A 127 -6.09 3.36 -16.27
N LYS A 128 -6.32 4.31 -17.17
CA LYS A 128 -5.30 5.28 -17.58
C LYS A 128 -4.86 6.17 -16.41
N ASN A 129 -5.80 6.52 -15.53
CA ASN A 129 -5.55 7.34 -14.34
C ASN A 129 -5.13 6.52 -13.12
N TYR A 130 -5.07 5.19 -13.25
CA TYR A 130 -4.56 4.28 -12.23
C TYR A 130 -3.07 4.56 -12.02
N PRO A 131 -2.64 5.03 -10.83
CA PRO A 131 -1.23 5.19 -10.55
C PRO A 131 -0.60 3.80 -10.54
N ARG A 132 0.13 3.48 -11.62
CA ARG A 132 0.91 2.25 -11.76
C ARG A 132 2.09 2.19 -10.80
N ILE A 133 2.40 3.31 -10.15
CA ILE A 133 3.50 3.51 -9.23
C ILE A 133 2.88 3.81 -7.87
N SER A 134 3.17 2.97 -6.88
CA SER A 134 2.67 3.14 -5.52
C SER A 134 3.18 4.45 -4.91
N THR A 135 2.45 5.02 -3.93
CA THR A 135 2.95 6.22 -3.23
C THR A 135 4.29 5.94 -2.54
N SER A 136 4.53 4.71 -2.07
CA SER A 136 5.82 4.34 -1.47
C SER A 136 6.96 4.32 -2.50
N THR A 137 6.70 3.87 -3.73
CA THR A 137 7.67 3.95 -4.83
C THR A 137 8.02 5.41 -5.17
N LEU A 138 7.01 6.28 -5.29
CA LEU A 138 7.24 7.72 -5.54
C LEU A 138 8.02 8.37 -4.38
N MET A 139 7.69 8.00 -3.13
CA MET A 139 8.39 8.51 -1.96
C MET A 139 9.87 8.07 -1.92
N LYS A 140 10.14 6.81 -2.31
CA LYS A 140 11.51 6.30 -2.43
C LYS A 140 12.30 7.06 -3.48
N GLU A 141 11.76 7.17 -4.70
CA GLU A 141 12.43 7.90 -5.79
C GLU A 141 12.73 9.35 -5.40
N GLN A 142 11.75 10.03 -4.79
CA GLN A 142 11.93 11.39 -4.30
C GLN A 142 12.99 11.46 -3.20
N MET A 143 13.00 10.52 -2.24
CA MET A 143 14.00 10.47 -1.17
C MET A 143 15.42 10.29 -1.74
N LEU A 144 15.61 9.38 -2.70
CA LEU A 144 16.90 9.14 -3.35
C LEU A 144 17.41 10.39 -4.07
N GLN A 145 16.52 11.09 -4.80
CA GLN A 145 16.85 12.36 -5.46
C GLN A 145 17.22 13.44 -4.44
N ASN A 146 16.42 13.61 -3.39
CA ASN A 146 16.66 14.59 -2.33
C ASN A 146 18.03 14.39 -1.67
N VAL A 147 18.41 13.14 -1.36
CA VAL A 147 19.71 12.82 -0.78
C VAL A 147 20.84 13.14 -1.77
N ALA A 148 20.68 12.78 -3.04
CA ALA A 148 21.67 13.10 -4.07
C ALA A 148 21.89 14.61 -4.22
N GLU A 149 20.81 15.40 -4.25
CA GLU A 149 20.85 16.85 -4.35
C GLU A 149 21.47 17.50 -3.11
N LYS A 150 21.11 17.03 -1.91
CA LYS A 150 21.69 17.51 -0.65
C LYS A 150 23.20 17.29 -0.63
N LEU A 151 23.66 16.07 -0.89
CA LEU A 151 25.09 15.74 -0.90
C LEU A 151 25.84 16.53 -1.98
N ARG A 152 25.23 16.76 -3.15
CA ARG A 152 25.78 17.62 -4.19
C ARG A 152 25.93 19.07 -3.73
N SER A 153 24.94 19.60 -3.00
CA SER A 153 24.98 20.95 -2.43
C SER A 153 26.07 21.12 -1.36
N GLU A 154 26.42 20.03 -0.67
CA GLU A 154 27.51 19.95 0.32
C GLU A 154 28.90 19.75 -0.33
N GLY A 155 28.97 19.70 -1.66
CA GLY A 155 30.22 19.59 -2.41
C GLY A 155 30.80 18.18 -2.47
N LYS A 156 30.01 17.14 -2.21
CA LYS A 156 30.43 15.74 -2.39
C LYS A 156 30.68 15.42 -3.86
N SER A 157 31.63 14.53 -4.13
CA SER A 157 31.88 14.05 -5.48
C SER A 157 30.77 13.14 -5.99
N GLU A 158 30.58 13.07 -7.31
CA GLU A 158 29.59 12.18 -7.92
C GLU A 158 29.78 10.70 -7.54
N LYS A 159 31.03 10.29 -7.30
CA LYS A 159 31.34 8.94 -6.82
C LYS A 159 30.80 8.70 -5.41
N GLU A 160 31.04 9.62 -4.48
CA GLU A 160 30.53 9.53 -3.11
C GLU A 160 29.00 9.57 -3.08
N ILE A 161 28.39 10.42 -3.91
CA ILE A 161 26.93 10.52 -4.03
C ILE A 161 26.36 9.17 -4.48
N ASN A 162 26.89 8.59 -5.55
CA ASN A 162 26.41 7.31 -6.07
C ASN A 162 26.61 6.15 -5.08
N GLU A 163 27.69 6.16 -4.31
CA GLU A 163 27.91 5.15 -3.25
C GLU A 163 26.87 5.26 -2.12
N VAL A 164 26.53 6.48 -1.68
CA VAL A 164 25.54 6.70 -0.61
C VAL A 164 24.12 6.41 -1.11
N VAL A 165 23.76 6.90 -2.30
CA VAL A 165 22.44 6.72 -2.91
C VAL A 165 22.21 5.25 -3.25
N GLY A 166 23.21 4.55 -3.80
CA GLY A 166 23.09 3.12 -4.10
C GLY A 166 22.87 2.28 -2.84
N LYS A 167 23.55 2.60 -1.74
CA LYS A 167 23.31 1.93 -0.44
C LYS A 167 21.94 2.28 0.13
N LEU A 168 21.52 3.55 0.02
CA LEU A 168 20.19 3.95 0.46
C LEU A 168 19.12 3.17 -0.29
N ASP A 169 19.24 3.05 -1.61
CA ASP A 169 18.32 2.25 -2.43
C ASP A 169 18.30 0.77 -2.00
N GLU A 170 19.47 0.17 -1.78
CA GLU A 170 19.61 -1.22 -1.28
C GLU A 170 18.96 -1.43 0.10
N PHE A 171 18.98 -0.41 0.97
CA PHE A 171 18.39 -0.46 2.31
C PHE A 171 16.99 0.15 2.39
N THR A 172 16.36 0.45 1.25
CA THR A 172 15.01 0.99 1.21
C THR A 172 14.02 0.00 0.62
N ASP A 173 13.11 -0.46 1.47
CA ASP A 173 12.01 -1.31 1.09
C ASP A 173 10.73 -0.49 0.85
N GLU A 174 9.91 -0.99 -0.06
CA GLU A 174 8.65 -0.39 -0.45
C GLU A 174 7.52 -1.29 0.00
N GLU A 175 6.56 -0.74 0.74
CA GLU A 175 5.28 -1.40 1.00
C GLU A 175 4.22 -0.71 0.12
N PRO A 176 3.85 -1.30 -1.04
CA PRO A 176 3.01 -0.66 -2.04
C PRO A 176 1.51 -0.90 -1.84
N ASP A 177 1.14 -1.87 -1.01
CA ASP A 177 -0.22 -2.44 -0.98
C ASP A 177 -1.13 -1.81 0.08
N SER A 178 -0.60 -0.93 0.93
CA SER A 178 -1.40 -0.25 1.93
C SER A 178 -2.38 0.78 1.36
N VAL A 179 -3.53 0.88 2.00
CA VAL A 179 -4.67 1.73 1.63
C VAL A 179 -5.04 2.75 2.72
N ASP A 180 -4.60 2.52 3.96
CA ASP A 180 -4.78 3.39 5.10
C ASP A 180 -3.69 3.22 6.17
N THR A 181 -3.81 3.95 7.29
CA THR A 181 -2.84 3.87 8.39
C THR A 181 -2.82 2.51 9.08
N VAL A 182 -3.93 1.75 9.10
CA VAL A 182 -3.94 0.41 9.71
C VAL A 182 -3.14 -0.54 8.83
N THR A 183 -3.42 -0.57 7.52
CA THR A 183 -2.69 -1.41 6.58
C THR A 183 -1.22 -1.06 6.51
N ASN A 184 -0.86 0.23 6.65
CA ASN A 184 0.55 0.65 6.73
C ASN A 184 1.29 -0.13 7.81
N PHE A 185 0.70 -0.32 9.00
CA PHE A 185 1.32 -1.10 10.08
C PHE A 185 1.20 -2.61 9.83
N THR A 186 0.02 -3.10 9.44
CA THR A 186 -0.21 -4.55 9.33
C THR A 186 0.59 -5.19 8.20
N ASN A 187 0.93 -4.44 7.15
CA ASN A 187 1.75 -4.91 6.03
C ASN A 187 3.24 -4.69 6.28
N SER A 188 3.63 -3.54 6.85
CA SER A 188 5.05 -3.23 7.08
C SER A 188 5.67 -4.03 8.23
N ILE A 189 4.93 -4.31 9.31
CA ILE A 189 5.50 -5.05 10.46
C ILE A 189 6.00 -6.45 10.04
N PRO A 190 5.20 -7.31 9.38
CA PRO A 190 5.69 -8.61 8.92
C PRO A 190 6.89 -8.50 7.96
N MET A 191 6.93 -7.48 7.11
CA MET A 191 8.04 -7.24 6.19
C MET A 191 9.32 -6.91 6.97
N ILE A 192 9.27 -5.92 7.87
CA ILE A 192 10.39 -5.51 8.73
C ILE A 192 10.95 -6.69 9.53
N LEU A 193 10.08 -7.52 10.11
CA LEU A 193 10.51 -8.71 10.86
C LEU A 193 11.18 -9.75 9.96
N SER A 194 10.67 -9.93 8.74
CA SER A 194 11.23 -10.87 7.76
C SER A 194 12.63 -10.43 7.33
N ASP A 195 12.78 -9.16 6.97
CA ASP A 195 14.08 -8.62 6.54
C ASP A 195 15.10 -8.70 7.67
N LYS A 196 14.66 -8.44 8.90
CA LYS A 196 15.54 -8.55 10.07
C LYS A 196 16.05 -9.98 10.26
N LEU A 197 15.19 -10.99 10.11
CA LEU A 197 15.60 -12.39 10.19
C LEU A 197 16.53 -12.78 9.05
N ILE A 198 16.23 -12.38 7.81
CA ILE A 198 17.08 -12.65 6.65
C ILE A 198 18.46 -12.01 6.85
N LYS A 199 18.52 -10.76 7.33
CA LYS A 199 19.78 -10.07 7.68
C LYS A 199 20.53 -10.75 8.83
N ASN A 200 19.83 -11.43 9.74
CA ASN A 200 20.43 -12.26 10.79
C ASN A 200 20.91 -13.63 10.26
N GLY A 201 20.75 -13.93 8.96
CA GLY A 201 21.27 -15.13 8.30
C GLY A 201 20.27 -16.28 8.16
N TYR A 202 18.98 -16.05 8.46
CA TYR A 202 17.94 -17.05 8.21
C TYR A 202 17.64 -17.19 6.72
N ASN A 203 17.23 -18.38 6.30
CA ASN A 203 16.85 -18.63 4.91
C ASN A 203 15.55 -17.88 4.54
N ALA A 204 15.54 -17.21 3.38
CA ALA A 204 14.41 -16.38 2.97
C ALA A 204 13.11 -17.17 2.72
N ASP A 205 13.20 -18.40 2.17
CA ASP A 205 12.03 -19.24 1.92
C ASP A 205 11.41 -19.72 3.24
N GLU A 206 12.26 -20.10 4.21
CA GLU A 206 11.82 -20.49 5.55
C GLU A 206 11.15 -19.31 6.27
N VAL A 207 11.77 -18.13 6.23
CA VAL A 207 11.21 -16.90 6.81
C VAL A 207 9.90 -16.52 6.13
N GLY A 208 9.80 -16.67 4.81
CA GLY A 208 8.58 -16.41 4.04
C GLY A 208 7.39 -17.28 4.47
N ALA A 209 7.65 -18.53 4.87
CA ALA A 209 6.64 -19.45 5.37
C ALA A 209 6.24 -19.22 6.84
N MET A 210 7.02 -18.45 7.60
CA MET A 210 6.73 -18.19 9.02
C MET A 210 5.57 -17.20 9.21
N SER A 211 4.75 -17.47 10.24
CA SER A 211 3.79 -16.51 10.78
C SER A 211 4.49 -15.32 11.45
N THR A 212 3.78 -14.21 11.60
CA THR A 212 4.27 -13.03 12.33
C THR A 212 4.66 -13.38 13.77
N GLU A 213 3.88 -14.24 14.45
CA GLU A 213 4.20 -14.69 15.81
C GLU A 213 5.53 -15.44 15.89
N GLN A 214 5.79 -16.37 14.96
CA GLN A 214 7.06 -17.09 14.92
C GLN A 214 8.24 -16.14 14.69
N LYS A 215 8.06 -15.16 13.79
CA LYS A 215 9.09 -14.14 13.53
C LYS A 215 9.37 -13.30 14.78
N MET A 216 8.32 -12.92 15.51
CA MET A 216 8.44 -12.17 16.77
C MET A 216 9.14 -12.99 17.86
N GLU A 217 8.82 -14.28 17.99
CA GLU A 217 9.46 -15.17 18.96
C GLU A 217 10.98 -15.30 18.69
N LEU A 218 11.38 -15.47 17.42
CA LEU A 218 12.79 -15.53 17.03
C LEU A 218 13.54 -14.21 17.26
N LEU A 219 12.83 -13.09 17.30
CA LEU A 219 13.40 -11.75 17.51
C LEU A 219 13.18 -11.21 18.93
N ALA A 220 12.62 -11.99 19.86
CA ALA A 220 12.22 -11.52 21.18
C ALA A 220 13.37 -10.88 21.98
N ASP A 221 14.58 -11.44 21.88
CA ASP A 221 15.79 -10.95 22.54
C ASP A 221 16.56 -9.89 21.72
N THR A 222 16.03 -9.50 20.55
CA THR A 222 16.63 -8.47 19.70
C THR A 222 15.96 -7.13 19.96
N GLU A 223 16.72 -6.19 20.54
CA GLU A 223 16.26 -4.82 20.68
C GLU A 223 16.32 -4.10 19.32
N MET A 224 15.22 -3.46 18.94
CA MET A 224 15.08 -2.73 17.68
C MET A 224 14.62 -1.30 17.95
N THR A 225 14.85 -0.40 17.01
CA THR A 225 14.35 0.98 17.09
C THR A 225 13.62 1.31 15.80
N ALA A 226 12.36 1.72 15.91
CA ALA A 226 11.57 2.22 14.78
C ALA A 226 11.44 3.73 14.90
N VAL A 227 11.91 4.44 13.88
CA VAL A 227 11.69 5.88 13.71
C VAL A 227 10.53 6.07 12.73
N ILE A 228 9.38 6.50 13.23
CA ILE A 228 8.16 6.63 12.45
C ILE A 228 7.97 8.11 12.09
N VAL A 229 8.10 8.42 10.81
CA VAL A 229 7.87 9.76 10.26
C VAL A 229 6.45 9.82 9.70
N ALA A 230 5.62 10.72 10.24
CA ALA A 230 4.26 10.89 9.76
C ALA A 230 3.81 12.34 9.85
N ASP A 231 2.81 12.68 9.03
CA ASP A 231 2.21 14.00 9.05
C ASP A 231 1.63 14.31 10.44
N ILE A 232 1.84 15.54 10.91
CA ILE A 232 1.39 16.01 12.22
C ILE A 232 -0.12 15.80 12.46
N ALA A 233 -0.94 15.90 11.41
CA ALA A 233 -2.38 15.69 11.50
C ALA A 233 -2.74 14.22 11.71
N HIS A 234 -1.86 13.31 11.29
CA HIS A 234 -2.03 11.86 11.40
C HIS A 234 -1.26 11.24 12.57
N MET A 235 -0.36 12.01 13.18
CA MET A 235 0.53 11.53 14.23
C MET A 235 -0.21 10.91 15.43
N PRO A 236 -1.33 11.48 15.95
CA PRO A 236 -2.04 10.87 17.07
C PRO A 236 -2.52 9.44 16.76
N ARG A 237 -3.07 9.22 15.56
CA ARG A 237 -3.51 7.89 15.11
C ARG A 237 -2.33 6.96 14.90
N VAL A 238 -1.23 7.45 14.32
CA VAL A 238 0.00 6.70 14.10
C VAL A 238 0.63 6.24 15.43
N MET A 239 0.74 7.12 16.41
CA MET A 239 1.28 6.80 17.74
C MET A 239 0.47 5.70 18.42
N TRP A 240 -0.85 5.82 18.38
CA TRP A 240 -1.73 4.85 19.02
C TRP A 240 -1.72 3.48 18.31
N LEU A 241 -1.69 3.46 16.97
CA LEU A 241 -1.54 2.21 16.21
C LEU A 241 -0.16 1.57 16.43
N ALA A 242 0.90 2.37 16.50
CA ALA A 242 2.24 1.89 16.80
C ALA A 242 2.30 1.26 18.19
N ASP A 243 1.77 1.92 19.22
CA ASP A 243 1.67 1.37 20.58
C ASP A 243 0.87 0.06 20.63
N TYR A 244 -0.20 -0.03 19.84
CA TYR A 244 -1.05 -1.21 19.81
C TYR A 244 -0.43 -2.40 19.03
N LEU A 245 0.18 -2.15 17.86
CA LEU A 245 0.59 -3.18 16.90
C LEU A 245 2.08 -3.50 16.91
N MET A 246 2.95 -2.54 17.24
CA MET A 246 4.39 -2.79 17.21
C MET A 246 4.78 -3.78 18.31
N PRO A 247 5.70 -4.72 18.03
CA PRO A 247 6.24 -5.60 19.06
C PRO A 247 6.92 -4.82 20.20
N ASP A 248 6.77 -5.31 21.44
CA ASP A 248 7.25 -4.62 22.64
C ASP A 248 8.80 -4.45 22.69
N ASN A 249 9.55 -5.22 21.90
CA ASN A 249 11.01 -5.11 21.76
C ASN A 249 11.47 -3.98 20.82
N PHE A 250 10.54 -3.19 20.26
CA PHE A 250 10.86 -1.97 19.54
C PHE A 250 10.82 -0.74 20.45
N LYS A 251 11.92 0.02 20.45
CA LYS A 251 11.91 1.42 20.88
C LYS A 251 11.29 2.28 19.78
N LEU A 252 10.22 2.99 20.09
CA LEU A 252 9.51 3.84 19.13
C LEU A 252 9.96 5.30 19.27
N VAL A 253 10.32 5.91 18.14
CA VAL A 253 10.62 7.35 18.03
C VAL A 253 9.69 7.94 16.98
N PHE A 254 8.93 8.97 17.34
CA PHE A 254 8.00 9.63 16.43
C PHE A 254 8.57 10.97 15.96
N VAL A 255 8.52 11.21 14.66
CA VAL A 255 8.97 12.46 14.04
C VAL A 255 7.83 13.03 13.21
N GLU A 256 7.37 14.22 13.61
CA GLU A 256 6.32 14.92 12.89
C GLU A 256 6.87 15.57 11.62
N SER A 257 6.11 15.44 10.54
CA SER A 257 6.28 16.15 9.28
C SER A 257 5.02 16.95 8.94
N ARG A 258 5.05 17.72 7.83
CA ARG A 258 3.85 18.33 7.26
C ARG A 258 3.72 18.00 5.79
N THR A 259 2.52 17.62 5.41
CA THR A 259 2.00 17.56 4.06
C THR A 259 1.43 18.93 3.69
N ASP A 260 1.53 19.30 2.41
CA ASP A 260 0.85 20.49 1.87
C ASP A 260 -0.61 20.16 1.51
N LEU A 261 -1.31 19.47 2.42
CA LEU A 261 -2.73 19.16 2.23
C LEU A 261 -3.55 20.43 2.40
N ASP A 262 -4.49 20.64 1.48
CA ASP A 262 -5.43 21.75 1.60
C ASP A 262 -6.32 21.58 2.85
N LYS A 263 -6.85 22.70 3.34
CA LYS A 263 -7.62 22.77 4.59
C LYS A 263 -8.84 21.85 4.60
N GLU A 264 -9.52 21.66 3.47
CA GLU A 264 -10.71 20.81 3.39
C GLU A 264 -10.33 19.33 3.49
N THR A 265 -9.28 18.92 2.76
CA THR A 265 -8.75 17.55 2.83
C THR A 265 -8.23 17.22 4.22
N LEU A 266 -7.51 18.16 4.85
CA LEU A 266 -7.05 18.05 6.22
C LEU A 266 -8.22 17.86 7.20
N GLN A 267 -9.26 18.69 7.09
CA GLN A 267 -10.44 18.61 7.96
C GLN A 267 -11.17 17.27 7.80
N LYS A 268 -11.41 16.79 6.58
CA LYS A 268 -12.01 15.46 6.34
C LYS A 268 -11.16 14.32 6.91
N SER A 269 -9.83 14.47 6.90
CA SER A 269 -8.93 13.52 7.54
C SER A 269 -9.10 13.51 9.05
N MET A 270 -9.04 14.68 9.69
CA MET A 270 -9.22 14.84 11.12
C MET A 270 -10.58 14.32 11.60
N GLU A 271 -11.66 14.57 10.86
CA GLU A 271 -13.01 14.06 11.18
C GLU A 271 -13.13 12.52 11.10
N ARG A 272 -12.30 11.86 10.26
CA ARG A 272 -12.22 10.40 10.23
C ARG A 272 -11.46 9.86 11.43
N GLU A 273 -10.40 10.55 11.84
CA GLU A 273 -9.64 10.19 13.04
C GLU A 273 -10.43 10.43 14.32
N GLU A 274 -11.12 11.56 14.44
CA GLU A 274 -11.97 11.89 15.57
C GLU A 274 -13.10 10.88 15.74
N ARG A 275 -13.67 10.38 14.63
CA ARG A 275 -14.61 9.25 14.65
C ARG A 275 -14.00 7.98 15.25
N SER A 276 -12.75 7.68 14.94
CA SER A 276 -12.03 6.55 15.54
C SER A 276 -11.72 6.79 17.02
N PHE A 277 -11.32 8.01 17.42
CA PHE A 277 -11.09 8.36 18.83
C PHE A 277 -12.37 8.34 19.68
N GLY A 278 -13.51 8.72 19.10
CA GLY A 278 -14.82 8.69 19.74
C GLY A 278 -15.31 7.29 20.14
N LEU A 279 -14.67 6.23 19.62
CA LEU A 279 -14.95 4.84 20.00
C LEU A 279 -14.24 4.44 21.32
N GLY A 280 -13.37 5.31 21.86
CA GLY A 280 -12.67 5.13 23.14
C GLY A 280 -11.35 4.36 23.02
N SER A 281 -10.45 4.48 24.00
CA SER A 281 -9.07 3.95 23.95
C SER A 281 -8.93 2.45 23.67
N ASN A 282 -9.99 1.68 23.94
CA ASN A 282 -9.99 0.22 23.77
C ASN A 282 -10.70 -0.22 22.49
N TRP A 283 -11.10 0.68 21.59
CA TRP A 283 -11.97 0.29 20.48
C TRP A 283 -11.35 -0.74 19.53
N LEU A 284 -10.07 -0.62 19.12
CA LEU A 284 -9.43 -1.69 18.35
C LEU A 284 -9.33 -2.97 19.17
N SER A 285 -9.01 -2.89 20.46
CA SER A 285 -8.94 -4.10 21.29
C SER A 285 -10.31 -4.79 21.41
N ASN A 286 -11.38 -4.00 21.55
CA ASN A 286 -12.75 -4.46 21.65
C ASN A 286 -13.30 -4.95 20.31
N GLN A 287 -12.87 -4.37 19.18
CA GLN A 287 -13.32 -4.75 17.84
C GLN A 287 -12.47 -5.87 17.23
N MET A 288 -11.16 -5.82 17.42
CA MET A 288 -10.21 -6.74 16.80
C MET A 288 -9.92 -7.95 17.69
N GLY A 289 -10.00 -7.83 19.02
CA GLY A 289 -9.74 -8.94 19.95
C GLY A 289 -8.30 -9.49 19.91
N THR A 290 -7.39 -8.84 19.18
CA THR A 290 -6.01 -9.28 18.94
C THR A 290 -5.08 -8.09 18.67
N ARG A 291 -3.84 -8.18 19.15
CA ARG A 291 -2.73 -7.25 18.83
C ARG A 291 -1.84 -7.73 17.69
N ASN A 292 -2.05 -8.96 17.17
CA ASN A 292 -1.23 -9.47 16.07
C ASN A 292 -1.53 -8.66 14.79
N PRO A 293 -0.52 -7.98 14.21
CA PRO A 293 -0.68 -7.19 12.98
C PRO A 293 -1.30 -7.98 11.83
N ALA A 294 -0.93 -9.25 11.62
CA ALA A 294 -1.49 -10.06 10.53
C ALA A 294 -3.00 -10.32 10.72
N LYS A 295 -3.41 -10.63 11.96
CA LYS A 295 -4.84 -10.86 12.27
C LYS A 295 -5.64 -9.56 12.26
N VAL A 296 -5.04 -8.45 12.68
CA VAL A 296 -5.64 -7.12 12.55
C VAL A 296 -5.81 -6.75 11.08
N GLY A 297 -4.83 -7.05 10.23
CA GLY A 297 -4.91 -6.87 8.78
C GLY A 297 -6.07 -7.66 8.17
N GLU A 298 -6.19 -8.94 8.49
CA GLU A 298 -7.30 -9.79 8.04
C GLU A 298 -8.68 -9.24 8.45
N LEU A 299 -8.81 -8.75 9.69
CA LEU A 299 -10.05 -8.14 10.17
C LEU A 299 -10.35 -6.80 9.49
N ALA A 300 -9.32 -6.00 9.21
CA ALA A 300 -9.45 -4.75 8.48
C ALA A 300 -9.89 -5.01 7.03
N ASP A 301 -9.25 -5.97 6.35
CA ASP A 301 -9.60 -6.41 5.01
C ASP A 301 -11.06 -6.89 4.96
N ASN A 302 -11.45 -7.80 5.86
CA ASN A 302 -12.84 -8.27 5.94
C ASN A 302 -13.85 -7.15 6.22
N ALA A 303 -13.47 -6.10 6.96
CA ALA A 303 -14.32 -4.95 7.19
C ALA A 303 -14.46 -4.05 5.94
N TYR A 304 -13.38 -3.91 5.15
CA TYR A 304 -13.39 -3.14 3.91
C TYR A 304 -14.14 -3.85 2.78
N TRP A 305 -14.04 -5.16 2.72
CA TRP A 305 -14.43 -5.96 1.57
C TRP A 305 -15.64 -6.87 1.84
N GLY A 306 -15.98 -7.09 3.11
CA GLY A 306 -17.07 -7.95 3.59
C GLY A 306 -16.56 -9.29 4.11
N LYS A 307 -17.32 -9.94 5.00
CA LYS A 307 -16.99 -11.25 5.59
C LYS A 307 -16.63 -12.35 4.58
N ASP A 308 -17.15 -12.25 3.35
CA ASP A 308 -16.93 -13.21 2.26
C ASP A 308 -15.94 -12.68 1.21
N SER A 309 -15.12 -11.68 1.57
CA SER A 309 -14.09 -11.14 0.69
C SER A 309 -12.83 -11.98 0.69
N ILE A 310 -12.20 -12.04 -0.47
CA ILE A 310 -10.98 -12.80 -0.71
C ILE A 310 -9.82 -11.83 -0.58
N SER A 311 -8.85 -12.14 0.29
CA SER A 311 -7.67 -11.29 0.45
C SER A 311 -6.87 -11.21 -0.86
N ASN A 312 -6.12 -10.13 -1.08
CA ASN A 312 -5.21 -10.02 -2.25
C ASN A 312 -4.24 -11.21 -2.33
N LYS A 313 -3.87 -11.76 -1.17
CA LYS A 313 -3.06 -12.98 -1.06
C LYS A 313 -3.79 -14.21 -1.62
N GLU A 314 -5.03 -14.44 -1.22
CA GLU A 314 -5.83 -15.56 -1.74
C GLU A 314 -6.16 -15.43 -3.23
N ILE A 315 -6.38 -14.21 -3.73
CA ILE A 315 -6.55 -13.97 -5.17
C ILE A 315 -5.27 -14.40 -5.92
N ASN A 316 -4.10 -13.97 -5.44
CA ASN A 316 -2.81 -14.34 -6.04
C ASN A 316 -2.53 -15.85 -5.95
N ASP A 317 -2.87 -16.49 -4.82
CA ASP A 317 -2.67 -17.93 -4.64
C ASP A 317 -3.61 -18.76 -5.53
N LYS A 318 -4.86 -18.31 -5.75
CA LYS A 318 -5.79 -18.96 -6.68
C LYS A 318 -5.37 -18.79 -8.14
N LEU A 319 -4.87 -17.63 -8.53
CA LEU A 319 -4.38 -17.36 -9.88
C LEU A 319 -3.14 -18.20 -10.23
N LYS A 320 -2.22 -18.41 -9.26
CA LYS A 320 -1.06 -19.30 -9.44
C LYS A 320 -1.43 -20.77 -9.61
N ASN A 321 -2.56 -21.21 -9.05
CA ASN A 321 -3.00 -22.61 -9.07
C ASN A 321 -3.90 -22.97 -10.27
N ASN A 322 -4.21 -22.02 -11.15
CA ASN A 322 -5.02 -22.24 -12.36
C ASN A 322 -4.18 -22.38 -13.65
N ASN A 323 -2.87 -22.65 -13.54
CA ASN A 323 -2.01 -23.08 -14.66
C ASN A 323 -1.83 -24.61 -14.67
#